data_AF-A0A6J2V2Y8-F1
#
_entry.id   AF-A0A6J2V2Y8-F1
#
_cell.length_a   1.000
_cell.length_b   1.000
_cell.length_c   1.000
_cell.angle_alpha   90.00
_cell.angle_beta   90.00
_cell.angle_gamma   90.00
#
_symmetry.space_group_name_H-M   'P 1'
#
loop_
_entity.id
_entity.type
_entity.pdbx_description
1 polymer ?
#
loop_
_entity_poly.entity_id
_entity_poly.type
_entity_poly.pdbx_seq_one_letter_code
_entity_poly.pdbx_strand_id
1 'polypeptide(L)'
;MCAGRPLEGAGCVTWWGFGPARDLLSTGAVRQQGQLNVLLVGSGDPRHILKTITGLRDTDTLHVWVMENSMEVVARQLLLLYLSLTPPQALGLHEKTEVFLEVFGNSEIRSQTEETLRHAASQLSASVTLDTHTHPCLDTSLLKFKERDELLRIFGQWLRPPPAPVSVSKAWEGRVRQHLGTRYDSRHGCFDWDLAMKLYHRGCGVINKQQYMRWRETGKAFELREGLYQTANQSLLSTRVFCQRGDKLAVRGYWGDIVSSPYLAFGIETDNKDLLKKHNNQHVKTAQDISVANVQALFESLSTRGRHPPPLQSASEGTDSVNASTVCVVDLMTLNGVKISFLSVDSLPKLPHKSTYSQLFNTIYFSASMVHLLDSSLKQTAAPHAVLVVELAKYLLDLSKEHEAGFAEKVRDIAGAAGFSPTHTHTSDTYATFTLSEHSRP
;
A
#
# COMPACT_ATOMS: atom_id res chain seq x y z
N MET A 1 -23.42 -22.86 18.22
CA MET A 1 -22.82 -21.59 18.71
C MET A 1 -22.25 -20.86 17.50
N CYS A 2 -22.89 -19.77 17.07
CA CYS A 2 -22.43 -18.99 15.91
C CYS A 2 -21.06 -18.38 16.20
N ALA A 3 -20.03 -18.89 15.52
CA ALA A 3 -18.73 -18.24 15.43
C ALA A 3 -18.92 -16.77 15.06
N GLY A 4 -18.25 -15.88 15.78
CA GLY A 4 -18.35 -14.44 15.62
C GLY A 4 -18.24 -14.04 14.15
N ARG A 5 -19.09 -13.10 13.71
CA ARG A 5 -18.98 -12.58 12.35
C ARG A 5 -17.55 -12.07 12.17
N PRO A 6 -16.78 -12.57 11.18
CA PRO A 6 -15.48 -11.99 10.87
C PRO A 6 -15.64 -10.50 10.57
N LEU A 7 -14.56 -9.72 10.62
CA LEU A 7 -14.52 -8.31 10.20
C LEU A 7 -14.93 -8.19 8.71
N GLU A 8 -16.22 -8.31 8.41
CA GLU A 8 -16.73 -8.35 7.04
C GLU A 8 -16.44 -7.03 6.32
N GLY A 9 -16.40 -5.92 7.07
CA GLY A 9 -16.12 -4.58 6.56
C GLY A 9 -14.71 -4.44 6.00
N ALA A 10 -13.68 -4.75 6.80
CA ALA A 10 -12.27 -4.67 6.39
C ALA A 10 -11.92 -5.57 5.20
N GLY A 11 -12.68 -6.66 5.01
CA GLY A 11 -12.46 -7.59 3.92
C GLY A 11 -11.29 -8.54 4.18
N CYS A 12 -10.90 -9.30 3.15
CA CYS A 12 -9.80 -10.26 3.23
C CYS A 12 -8.57 -9.82 2.43
N VAL A 13 -8.65 -8.70 1.71
CA VAL A 13 -7.51 -8.12 0.97
C VAL A 13 -7.26 -6.71 1.47
N THR A 14 -6.07 -6.48 2.01
CA THR A 14 -5.65 -5.15 2.51
C THR A 14 -5.08 -4.34 1.35
N TRP A 15 -5.95 -3.63 0.61
CA TRP A 15 -5.54 -2.80 -0.53
C TRP A 15 -4.80 -1.52 -0.16
N TRP A 16 -5.00 -1.06 1.06
CA TRP A 16 -4.26 -0.01 1.74
C TRP A 16 -4.16 -0.41 3.22
N GLY A 17 -3.03 -0.12 3.87
CA GLY A 17 -2.89 -0.41 5.30
C GLY A 17 -3.72 0.53 6.19
N PHE A 18 -3.77 0.24 7.48
CA PHE A 18 -4.64 0.90 8.46
C PHE A 18 -3.94 2.03 9.23
N GLY A 19 -3.30 2.96 8.52
CA GLY A 19 -2.63 4.11 9.13
C GLY A 19 -1.91 5.02 8.15
N PRO A 20 -1.42 6.18 8.62
CA PRO A 20 -0.73 7.15 7.78
C PRO A 20 0.69 6.72 7.43
N ALA A 21 1.18 7.20 6.30
CA ALA A 21 2.54 6.95 5.86
C ALA A 21 3.58 7.36 6.92
N ARG A 22 4.59 6.51 7.13
CA ARG A 22 5.69 6.73 8.08
C ARG A 22 7.03 6.64 7.37
N ASP A 23 7.96 7.52 7.73
CA ASP A 23 9.39 7.34 7.42
C ASP A 23 9.96 6.34 8.42
N LEU A 24 10.18 5.12 7.96
CA LEU A 24 10.61 4.00 8.80
C LEU A 24 12.04 4.14 9.33
N LEU A 25 12.82 5.07 8.79
CA LEU A 25 14.17 5.36 9.27
C LEU A 25 14.17 6.37 10.44
N SER A 26 13.04 7.04 10.66
CA SER A 26 12.86 8.06 11.70
C SER A 26 12.08 7.60 12.93
N THR A 27 11.60 6.35 12.95
CA THR A 27 10.75 5.82 14.03
C THR A 27 11.52 5.43 15.29
N GLY A 28 12.81 5.09 15.15
CA GLY A 28 13.68 4.76 16.28
C GLY A 28 14.17 5.99 17.06
N ALA A 29 14.75 5.76 18.24
CA ALA A 29 15.36 6.81 19.04
C ALA A 29 16.55 7.50 18.34
N VAL A 30 17.25 6.78 17.46
CA VAL A 30 18.37 7.28 16.67
C VAL A 30 18.14 6.92 15.20
N ARG A 31 18.25 7.92 14.31
CA ARG A 31 18.20 7.70 12.87
C ARG A 31 19.49 7.03 12.39
N GLN A 32 19.37 5.82 11.86
CA GLN A 32 20.49 5.10 11.27
C GLN A 32 20.94 5.75 9.94
N GLN A 33 22.21 5.55 9.55
CA GLN A 33 22.87 6.21 8.42
C GLN A 33 23.70 5.23 7.59
N GLY A 34 24.00 5.59 6.35
CA GLY A 34 24.82 4.78 5.44
C GLY A 34 23.99 3.76 4.66
N GLN A 35 24.24 2.47 4.86
CA GLN A 35 23.50 1.40 4.20
C GLN A 35 22.29 0.97 5.04
N LEU A 36 21.09 1.22 4.51
CA LEU A 36 19.83 1.03 5.22
C LEU A 36 19.00 -0.06 4.55
N ASN A 37 18.56 -1.02 5.34
CA ASN A 37 17.84 -2.20 4.92
C ASN A 37 16.53 -2.29 5.69
N VAL A 38 15.40 -2.27 4.98
CA VAL A 38 14.05 -2.28 5.57
C VAL A 38 13.29 -3.52 5.10
N LEU A 39 12.79 -4.31 6.04
CA LEU A 39 11.86 -5.42 5.74
C LEU A 39 10.42 -4.95 5.99
N LEU A 40 9.58 -4.96 4.96
CA LEU A 40 8.15 -4.66 5.01
C LEU A 40 7.33 -5.95 4.86
N VAL A 41 6.59 -6.31 5.90
CA VAL A 41 5.69 -7.47 5.88
C VAL A 41 4.23 -7.01 5.97
N GLY A 42 3.50 -7.16 4.87
CA GLY A 42 2.06 -6.90 4.80
C GLY A 42 1.67 -5.44 4.73
N SER A 43 2.51 -4.56 4.17
CA SER A 43 2.24 -3.12 4.06
C SER A 43 0.96 -2.81 3.27
N GLY A 44 0.59 -3.68 2.33
CA GLY A 44 -0.59 -3.53 1.47
C GLY A 44 -0.41 -2.51 0.35
N ASP A 45 0.29 -1.42 0.61
CA ASP A 45 0.54 -0.32 -0.33
C ASP A 45 1.95 0.30 -0.15
N PRO A 46 2.45 1.12 -1.11
CA PRO A 46 3.82 1.63 -1.06
C PRO A 46 3.99 2.89 -0.21
N ARG A 47 3.00 3.37 0.55
CA ARG A 47 3.10 4.66 1.27
C ARG A 47 4.32 4.77 2.20
N HIS A 48 4.66 3.67 2.90
CA HIS A 48 5.80 3.65 3.80
C HIS A 48 7.10 3.70 3.02
N ILE A 49 7.14 3.04 1.85
CA ILE A 49 8.28 3.09 0.94
C ILE A 49 8.50 4.52 0.44
N LEU A 50 7.44 5.13 -0.11
CA LEU A 50 7.51 6.49 -0.66
C LEU A 50 7.91 7.50 0.42
N LYS A 51 7.27 7.47 1.60
CA LYS A 51 7.61 8.38 2.70
C LYS A 51 9.03 8.18 3.22
N THR A 52 9.49 6.93 3.32
CA THR A 52 10.86 6.62 3.74
C THR A 52 11.90 7.15 2.75
N ILE A 53 11.64 7.03 1.44
CA ILE A 53 12.53 7.58 0.40
C ILE A 53 12.64 9.11 0.52
N THR A 54 11.55 9.82 0.84
CA THR A 54 11.60 11.28 0.99
C THR A 54 12.45 11.76 2.17
N GLY A 55 12.60 10.94 3.21
CA GLY A 55 13.49 11.22 4.33
C GLY A 55 14.95 10.81 4.09
N LEU A 56 15.24 10.08 3.00
CA LEU A 56 16.57 9.56 2.72
C LEU A 56 17.56 10.70 2.42
N ARG A 57 18.78 10.62 2.97
CA ARG A 57 19.85 11.58 2.65
C ARG A 57 20.57 11.15 1.39
N ASP A 58 21.25 12.08 0.72
CA ASP A 58 21.97 11.77 -0.53
C ASP A 58 23.19 10.87 -0.34
N THR A 59 23.71 10.78 0.89
CA THR A 59 24.80 9.87 1.27
C THR A 59 24.33 8.45 1.58
N ASP A 60 23.03 8.27 1.83
CA ASP A 60 22.48 7.00 2.30
C ASP A 60 22.00 6.15 1.12
N THR A 61 22.04 4.83 1.30
CA THR A 61 21.44 3.85 0.39
C THR A 61 20.32 3.11 1.10
N LEU A 62 19.26 2.80 0.39
CA LEU A 62 18.06 2.15 0.90
C LEU A 62 17.73 0.92 0.07
N HIS A 63 17.71 -0.25 0.71
CA HIS A 63 17.10 -1.45 0.14
C HIS A 63 15.87 -1.82 0.96
N VAL A 64 14.71 -1.87 0.29
CA VAL A 64 13.45 -2.33 0.87
C VAL A 64 13.11 -3.72 0.36
N TRP A 65 12.83 -4.66 1.26
CA TRP A 65 12.28 -5.97 0.95
C TRP A 65 10.80 -5.97 1.27
N VAL A 66 9.97 -6.31 0.29
CA VAL A 66 8.52 -6.28 0.42
C VAL A 66 7.97 -7.70 0.37
N MET A 67 7.18 -8.08 1.38
CA MET A 67 6.48 -9.36 1.46
C MET A 67 4.99 -9.12 1.66
N GLU A 68 4.16 -9.69 0.78
CA GLU A 68 2.71 -9.54 0.82
C GLU A 68 2.00 -10.89 0.73
N ASN A 69 0.89 -11.04 1.45
CA ASN A 69 0.13 -12.29 1.53
C ASN A 69 -0.59 -12.69 0.22
N SER A 70 -0.61 -11.81 -0.78
CA SER A 70 -1.36 -11.98 -2.02
C SER A 70 -0.63 -11.37 -3.20
N MET A 71 -0.60 -12.08 -4.32
CA MET A 71 -0.03 -11.58 -5.58
C MET A 71 -0.83 -10.44 -6.19
N GLU A 72 -2.13 -10.34 -5.89
CA GLU A 72 -2.95 -9.17 -6.27
C GLU A 72 -2.42 -7.90 -5.57
N VAL A 73 -1.98 -8.02 -4.32
CA VAL A 73 -1.41 -6.90 -3.55
C VAL A 73 -0.01 -6.55 -4.06
N VAL A 74 0.82 -7.56 -4.38
CA VAL A 74 2.14 -7.33 -5.02
C VAL A 74 1.98 -6.62 -6.36
N ALA A 75 1.09 -7.11 -7.23
CA ALA A 75 0.82 -6.50 -8.53
C ALA A 75 0.39 -5.03 -8.37
N ARG A 76 -0.48 -4.75 -7.39
CA ARG A 76 -0.96 -3.39 -7.10
C ARG A 76 0.15 -2.48 -6.57
N GLN A 77 1.03 -2.97 -5.71
CA GLN A 77 2.18 -2.18 -5.26
C GLN A 77 3.15 -1.88 -6.39
N LEU A 78 3.43 -2.85 -7.28
CA LEU A 78 4.23 -2.63 -8.48
C LEU A 78 3.61 -1.54 -9.37
N LEU A 79 2.28 -1.56 -9.57
CA LEU A 79 1.56 -0.52 -10.31
C LEU A 79 1.70 0.86 -9.65
N LEU A 80 1.47 0.97 -8.34
CA LEU A 80 1.55 2.25 -7.63
C LEU A 80 2.99 2.79 -7.60
N LEU A 81 3.99 1.92 -7.48
CA LEU A 81 5.41 2.29 -7.60
C LEU A 81 5.75 2.73 -9.03
N TYR A 82 5.28 2.01 -10.06
CA TYR A 82 5.45 2.39 -11.46
C TYR A 82 4.90 3.80 -11.73
N LEU A 83 3.69 4.09 -11.27
CA LEU A 83 3.08 5.42 -11.39
C LEU A 83 3.93 6.48 -10.67
N SER A 84 4.42 6.18 -9.46
CA SER A 84 5.26 7.10 -8.68
C SER A 84 6.58 7.43 -9.39
N LEU A 85 7.17 6.44 -10.05
CA LEU A 85 8.44 6.51 -10.79
C LEU A 85 8.29 7.06 -12.21
N THR A 86 7.06 7.26 -12.69
CA THR A 86 6.82 7.84 -14.01
C THR A 86 7.36 9.29 -14.04
N PRO A 87 8.21 9.62 -15.03
CA PRO A 87 8.85 10.93 -15.10
C PRO A 87 7.83 12.04 -15.37
N PRO A 88 8.05 13.26 -14.83
CA PRO A 88 7.11 14.38 -14.98
C PRO A 88 6.91 14.83 -16.44
N GLN A 89 7.84 14.50 -17.35
CA GLN A 89 7.72 14.78 -18.78
C GLN A 89 6.72 13.85 -19.48
N ALA A 90 6.54 12.62 -18.97
CA ALA A 90 5.56 11.68 -19.49
C ALA A 90 4.19 11.86 -18.84
N LEU A 91 4.16 12.15 -17.53
CA LEU A 91 2.93 12.40 -16.78
C LEU A 91 3.17 13.56 -15.82
N GLY A 92 2.55 14.71 -16.13
CA GLY A 92 2.74 15.94 -15.36
C GLY A 92 2.42 15.73 -13.87
N LEU A 93 3.11 16.42 -12.97
CA LEU A 93 3.06 16.16 -11.53
C LEU A 93 1.63 16.15 -10.94
N HIS A 94 0.79 17.11 -11.33
CA HIS A 94 -0.61 17.18 -10.88
C HIS A 94 -1.43 16.01 -11.43
N GLU A 95 -1.32 15.73 -12.73
CA GLU A 95 -1.98 14.61 -13.38
C GLU A 95 -1.55 13.26 -12.78
N LYS A 96 -0.25 13.09 -12.52
CA LYS A 96 0.32 11.92 -11.85
C LYS A 96 -0.28 11.73 -10.45
N THR A 97 -0.44 12.82 -9.70
CA THR A 97 -1.08 12.80 -8.37
C THR A 97 -2.54 12.37 -8.46
N GLU A 98 -3.29 12.91 -9.42
CA GLU A 98 -4.68 12.51 -9.65
C GLU A 98 -4.79 11.02 -10.01
N VAL A 99 -4.03 10.57 -11.03
CA VAL A 99 -4.04 9.18 -11.50
C VAL A 99 -3.65 8.23 -10.38
N PHE A 100 -2.62 8.56 -9.58
CA PHE A 100 -2.22 7.75 -8.44
C PHE A 100 -3.34 7.60 -7.42
N LEU A 101 -3.96 8.70 -7.00
CA LEU A 101 -5.03 8.67 -6.00
C LEU A 101 -6.29 7.96 -6.50
N GLU A 102 -6.65 8.15 -7.77
CA GLU A 102 -7.75 7.42 -8.41
C GLU A 102 -7.49 5.91 -8.40
N VAL A 103 -6.32 5.48 -8.86
CA VAL A 103 -5.92 4.06 -8.84
C VAL A 103 -5.87 3.53 -7.40
N PHE A 104 -5.40 4.35 -6.45
CA PHE A 104 -5.23 4.01 -5.03
C PHE A 104 -6.55 3.81 -4.27
N GLY A 105 -7.54 4.68 -4.47
CA GLY A 105 -8.72 4.75 -3.60
C GLY A 105 -10.08 4.56 -4.27
N ASN A 106 -10.17 4.52 -5.61
CA ASN A 106 -11.46 4.47 -6.30
C ASN A 106 -11.74 3.10 -6.92
N SER A 107 -12.93 2.57 -6.64
CA SER A 107 -13.51 1.39 -7.28
C SER A 107 -13.73 1.58 -8.79
N GLU A 108 -14.09 2.80 -9.19
CA GLU A 108 -14.30 3.22 -10.58
C GLU A 108 -13.47 4.47 -10.86
N ILE A 109 -12.80 4.48 -12.01
CA ILE A 109 -11.84 5.49 -12.45
C ILE A 109 -12.26 6.08 -13.79
N ARG A 110 -11.63 7.19 -14.19
CA ARG A 110 -11.82 7.79 -15.52
C ARG A 110 -11.19 6.91 -16.60
N SER A 111 -11.64 7.07 -17.84
CA SER A 111 -11.10 6.32 -18.98
C SER A 111 -9.60 6.58 -19.20
N GLN A 112 -9.14 7.83 -19.02
CA GLN A 112 -7.72 8.20 -19.15
C GLN A 112 -6.84 7.52 -18.09
N THR A 113 -7.34 7.44 -16.85
CA THR A 113 -6.68 6.73 -15.75
C THR A 113 -6.60 5.23 -16.03
N GLU A 114 -7.64 4.66 -16.64
CA GLU A 114 -7.65 3.24 -17.03
C GLU A 114 -6.68 2.94 -18.19
N GLU A 115 -6.57 3.84 -19.17
CA GLU A 115 -5.56 3.75 -20.23
C GLU A 115 -4.14 3.76 -19.66
N THR A 116 -3.89 4.64 -18.69
CA THR A 116 -2.60 4.70 -17.97
C THR A 116 -2.33 3.42 -17.20
N LEU A 117 -3.34 2.86 -16.51
CA LEU A 117 -3.25 1.58 -15.80
C LEU A 117 -2.93 0.43 -16.77
N ARG A 118 -3.62 0.35 -17.91
CA ARG A 118 -3.35 -0.67 -18.95
C ARG A 118 -1.94 -0.54 -19.50
N HIS A 119 -1.49 0.69 -19.77
CA HIS A 119 -0.12 0.92 -20.22
C HIS A 119 0.90 0.42 -19.19
N ALA A 120 0.74 0.81 -17.92
CA ALA A 120 1.60 0.34 -16.83
C ALA A 120 1.59 -1.18 -16.68
N ALA A 121 0.42 -1.82 -16.77
CA ALA A 121 0.29 -3.28 -16.72
C ALA A 121 1.04 -3.97 -17.86
N SER A 122 1.05 -3.39 -19.08
CA SER A 122 1.83 -3.90 -20.21
C SER A 122 3.33 -3.84 -19.94
N GLN A 123 3.82 -2.71 -19.41
CA GLN A 123 5.23 -2.53 -19.09
C GLN A 123 5.69 -3.47 -17.96
N LEU A 124 4.88 -3.60 -16.90
CA LEU A 124 5.14 -4.53 -15.80
C LEU A 124 5.17 -5.99 -16.28
N SER A 125 4.26 -6.37 -17.18
CA SER A 125 4.24 -7.71 -17.79
C SER A 125 5.52 -8.01 -18.57
N ALA A 126 6.01 -7.04 -19.33
CA ALA A 126 7.28 -7.16 -20.05
C ALA A 126 8.46 -7.26 -19.09
N SER A 127 8.50 -6.42 -18.05
CA SER A 127 9.54 -6.43 -17.02
C SER A 127 9.62 -7.76 -16.26
N VAL A 128 8.48 -8.39 -15.96
CA VAL A 128 8.44 -9.68 -15.27
C VAL A 128 8.83 -10.83 -16.19
N THR A 129 8.70 -10.70 -17.51
CA THR A 129 9.05 -11.75 -18.47
C THR A 129 10.53 -11.73 -18.86
N LEU A 130 11.09 -10.54 -19.12
CA LEU A 130 12.33 -10.42 -19.89
C LEU A 130 13.63 -10.58 -19.08
N ASP A 131 13.59 -10.60 -17.74
CA ASP A 131 14.72 -10.78 -16.78
C ASP A 131 16.00 -9.93 -17.00
N THR A 132 16.08 -9.14 -18.06
CA THR A 132 17.31 -8.55 -18.58
C THR A 132 17.45 -7.07 -18.20
N HIS A 133 16.36 -6.39 -17.85
CA HIS A 133 16.35 -4.97 -17.48
C HIS A 133 15.28 -4.62 -16.44
N THR A 134 15.33 -5.25 -15.26
CA THR A 134 14.38 -4.95 -14.18
C THR A 134 14.78 -3.66 -13.47
N HIS A 135 13.87 -2.69 -13.42
CA HIS A 135 14.09 -1.43 -12.70
C HIS A 135 14.38 -1.72 -11.21
N PRO A 136 15.38 -1.07 -10.56
CA PRO A 136 15.80 -1.39 -9.19
C PRO A 136 14.69 -1.31 -8.14
N CYS A 137 13.68 -0.48 -8.38
CA CYS A 137 12.52 -0.29 -7.50
C CYS A 137 11.32 -1.22 -7.84
N LEU A 138 11.44 -2.09 -8.83
CA LEU A 138 10.40 -3.02 -9.27
C LEU A 138 10.95 -4.46 -9.37
N ASP A 139 11.94 -4.78 -8.54
CA ASP A 139 12.67 -6.06 -8.61
C ASP A 139 11.80 -7.23 -8.11
N THR A 140 11.44 -8.11 -9.03
CA THR A 140 10.65 -9.33 -8.77
C THR A 140 11.47 -10.61 -8.87
N SER A 141 12.80 -10.51 -9.00
CA SER A 141 13.70 -11.66 -9.21
C SER A 141 13.70 -12.66 -8.04
N LEU A 142 13.34 -12.20 -6.83
CA LEU A 142 13.28 -13.03 -5.63
C LEU A 142 11.91 -13.72 -5.42
N LEU A 143 10.95 -13.50 -6.31
CA LEU A 143 9.69 -14.25 -6.34
C LEU A 143 9.89 -15.62 -7.01
N LYS A 144 9.09 -16.61 -6.59
CA LYS A 144 9.07 -17.94 -7.22
C LYS A 144 8.49 -17.84 -8.62
N PHE A 145 8.86 -18.77 -9.51
CA PHE A 145 8.30 -18.85 -10.87
C PHE A 145 6.76 -18.84 -10.87
N LYS A 146 6.12 -19.65 -10.01
CA LYS A 146 4.65 -19.67 -9.87
C LYS A 146 4.05 -18.31 -9.48
N GLU A 147 4.75 -17.53 -8.64
CA GLU A 147 4.29 -16.19 -8.24
C GLU A 147 4.44 -15.20 -9.39
N ARG A 148 5.52 -15.29 -10.17
CA ARG A 148 5.72 -14.49 -11.38
C ARG A 148 4.68 -14.84 -12.47
N ASP A 149 4.36 -16.11 -12.66
CA ASP A 149 3.29 -16.55 -13.56
C ASP A 149 1.92 -15.98 -13.13
N GLU A 150 1.67 -15.95 -11.82
CA GLU A 150 0.45 -15.37 -11.26
C GLU A 150 0.40 -13.85 -11.47
N LEU A 151 1.52 -13.13 -11.34
CA LEU A 151 1.60 -11.71 -11.68
C LEU A 151 1.27 -11.47 -13.17
N LEU A 152 1.83 -12.26 -14.07
CA LEU A 152 1.52 -12.17 -15.51
C LEU A 152 0.04 -12.44 -15.79
N ARG A 153 -0.56 -13.40 -15.08
CA ARG A 153 -2.01 -13.66 -15.15
C ARG A 153 -2.83 -12.46 -14.70
N ILE A 154 -2.45 -11.82 -13.59
CA ILE A 154 -3.13 -10.64 -13.04
C ILE A 154 -3.01 -9.45 -14.00
N PHE A 155 -1.81 -9.12 -14.48
CA PHE A 155 -1.62 -8.04 -15.45
C PHE A 155 -2.36 -8.30 -16.76
N GLY A 156 -2.40 -9.55 -17.22
CA GLY A 156 -3.20 -9.96 -18.37
C GLY A 156 -4.69 -9.67 -18.20
N GLN A 157 -5.24 -9.84 -16.99
CA GLN A 157 -6.63 -9.49 -16.67
C GLN A 157 -6.88 -7.99 -16.59
N TRP A 158 -5.87 -7.18 -16.24
CA TRP A 158 -5.98 -5.73 -16.26
C TRP A 158 -5.95 -5.19 -17.69
N LEU A 159 -5.10 -5.75 -18.55
CA LEU A 159 -5.01 -5.42 -19.96
C LEU A 159 -6.26 -5.81 -20.74
N ARG A 160 -6.76 -7.02 -20.47
CA ARG A 160 -7.93 -7.60 -21.14
C ARG A 160 -8.87 -8.15 -20.06
N PRO A 161 -9.76 -7.29 -19.53
CA PRO A 161 -10.79 -7.75 -18.61
C PRO A 161 -11.62 -8.88 -19.23
N PRO A 162 -12.15 -9.81 -18.40
CA PRO A 162 -12.95 -10.91 -18.91
C PRO A 162 -14.20 -10.41 -19.65
N PRO A 163 -14.71 -11.15 -20.65
CA PRO A 163 -15.80 -10.71 -21.53
C PRO A 163 -17.10 -10.33 -20.81
N ALA A 164 -17.36 -10.96 -19.66
CA ALA A 164 -18.41 -10.59 -18.72
C ALA A 164 -17.75 -9.95 -17.49
N PRO A 165 -17.42 -8.64 -17.54
CA PRO A 165 -16.77 -7.97 -16.43
C PRO A 165 -17.70 -7.90 -15.23
N VAL A 166 -17.14 -8.10 -14.04
CA VAL A 166 -17.86 -7.91 -12.78
C VAL A 166 -18.23 -6.44 -12.68
N SER A 167 -19.52 -6.16 -12.44
CA SER A 167 -19.93 -4.80 -12.08
C SER A 167 -19.37 -4.47 -10.70
N VAL A 168 -18.38 -3.57 -10.66
CA VAL A 168 -17.69 -3.18 -9.41
C VAL A 168 -18.67 -2.51 -8.47
N SER A 169 -19.56 -1.67 -8.98
CA SER A 169 -20.66 -1.07 -8.22
C SER A 169 -21.52 -2.13 -7.52
N LYS A 170 -21.95 -3.18 -8.23
CA LYS A 170 -22.71 -4.30 -7.62
C LYS A 170 -21.88 -5.10 -6.62
N ALA A 171 -20.60 -5.32 -6.89
CA ALA A 171 -19.70 -6.02 -5.96
C ALA A 171 -19.52 -5.22 -4.65
N TRP A 172 -19.34 -3.90 -4.77
CA TRP A 172 -19.28 -2.98 -3.62
C TRP A 172 -20.59 -2.97 -2.85
N GLU A 173 -21.72 -2.78 -3.53
CA GLU A 173 -23.05 -2.79 -2.91
C GLU A 173 -23.30 -4.10 -2.17
N GLY A 174 -22.96 -5.24 -2.78
CA GLY A 174 -23.06 -6.56 -2.16
C GLY A 174 -22.26 -6.66 -0.86
N ARG A 175 -21.04 -6.11 -0.83
CA ARG A 175 -20.20 -6.06 0.39
C ARG A 175 -20.83 -5.18 1.47
N VAL A 176 -21.32 -3.99 1.11
CA VAL A 176 -21.99 -3.07 2.05
C VAL A 176 -23.26 -3.71 2.63
N ARG A 177 -24.07 -4.35 1.78
CA ARG A 177 -25.29 -5.05 2.19
C ARG A 177 -24.99 -6.22 3.12
N GLN A 178 -23.96 -7.01 2.82
CA GLN A 178 -23.50 -8.09 3.68
C GLN A 178 -23.07 -7.56 5.06
N HIS A 179 -22.21 -6.54 5.07
CA HIS A 179 -21.68 -5.94 6.31
C HIS A 179 -22.77 -5.30 7.19
N LEU A 180 -23.70 -4.53 6.60
CA LEU A 180 -24.75 -3.86 7.36
C LEU A 180 -25.92 -4.78 7.73
N GLY A 181 -26.17 -5.83 6.93
CA GLY A 181 -27.29 -6.75 7.11
C GLY A 181 -28.63 -6.00 7.11
N THR A 182 -29.42 -6.21 8.16
CA THR A 182 -30.73 -5.55 8.34
C THR A 182 -30.65 -4.03 8.43
N ARG A 183 -29.47 -3.46 8.71
CA ARG A 183 -29.26 -2.01 8.80
C ARG A 183 -28.99 -1.35 7.44
N TYR A 184 -29.00 -2.10 6.34
CA TYR A 184 -28.69 -1.57 5.01
C TYR A 184 -29.69 -0.49 4.55
N ASP A 185 -30.97 -0.64 4.89
CA ASP A 185 -31.99 0.34 4.53
C ASP A 185 -31.78 1.68 5.26
N SER A 186 -31.13 1.65 6.43
CA SER A 186 -30.70 2.83 7.20
C SER A 186 -29.19 3.09 7.10
N ARG A 187 -28.53 2.66 6.00
CA ARG A 187 -27.07 2.73 5.83
C ARG A 187 -26.45 4.10 6.08
N HIS A 188 -27.12 5.18 5.66
CA HIS A 188 -26.63 6.54 5.87
C HIS A 188 -26.45 6.88 7.36
N GLY A 189 -27.35 6.41 8.23
CA GLY A 189 -27.21 6.56 9.68
C GLY A 189 -26.04 5.73 10.23
N CYS A 190 -25.80 4.54 9.69
CA CYS A 190 -24.65 3.71 10.07
C CYS A 190 -23.33 4.38 9.67
N PHE A 191 -23.26 4.93 8.46
CA PHE A 191 -22.07 5.63 7.97
C PHE A 191 -21.79 6.89 8.81
N ASP A 192 -22.83 7.63 9.20
CA ASP A 192 -22.67 8.82 10.06
C ASP A 192 -22.13 8.44 11.43
N TRP A 193 -22.67 7.35 11.97
CA TRP A 193 -22.24 6.83 13.25
C TRP A 193 -20.78 6.34 13.22
N ASP A 194 -20.36 5.61 12.18
CA ASP A 194 -18.96 5.20 12.02
C ASP A 194 -18.02 6.41 11.95
N LEU A 195 -18.39 7.45 11.21
CA LEU A 195 -17.61 8.66 11.09
C LEU A 195 -17.52 9.43 12.42
N ALA A 196 -18.66 9.76 13.01
CA ALA A 196 -18.73 10.62 14.18
C ALA A 196 -18.22 9.91 15.44
N MET A 197 -18.60 8.65 15.65
CA MET A 197 -18.33 7.93 16.90
C MET A 197 -17.03 7.13 16.88
N LYS A 198 -16.48 6.80 15.71
CA LYS A 198 -15.22 6.06 15.59
C LYS A 198 -14.10 6.90 15.02
N LEU A 199 -14.25 7.43 13.81
CA LEU A 199 -13.16 8.15 13.13
C LEU A 199 -12.82 9.48 13.80
N TYR A 200 -13.80 10.32 14.12
CA TYR A 200 -13.54 11.62 14.75
C TYR A 200 -12.95 11.48 16.15
N HIS A 201 -13.41 10.51 16.95
CA HIS A 201 -12.80 10.19 18.25
C HIS A 201 -11.36 9.69 18.14
N ARG A 202 -10.97 9.11 17.01
CA ARG A 202 -9.61 8.64 16.73
C ARG A 202 -8.70 9.73 16.12
N GLY A 203 -9.19 10.97 16.02
CA GLY A 203 -8.42 12.12 15.53
C GLY A 203 -8.62 12.43 14.04
N CYS A 204 -9.48 11.69 13.33
CA CYS A 204 -9.68 11.86 11.89
C CYS A 204 -10.70 12.96 11.54
N GLY A 205 -10.69 14.09 12.25
CA GLY A 205 -11.65 15.19 12.08
C GLY A 205 -11.62 15.86 10.70
N VAL A 206 -10.51 15.71 9.97
CA VAL A 206 -10.32 16.22 8.60
C VAL A 206 -11.13 15.47 7.54
N ILE A 207 -11.60 14.26 7.86
CA ILE A 207 -12.44 13.48 6.94
C ILE A 207 -13.81 14.13 6.87
N ASN A 208 -14.13 14.74 5.73
CA ASN A 208 -15.41 15.40 5.53
C ASN A 208 -16.56 14.38 5.46
N LYS A 209 -17.71 14.72 6.06
CA LYS A 209 -18.90 13.87 6.08
C LYS A 209 -19.37 13.46 4.69
N GLN A 210 -19.47 14.40 3.75
CA GLN A 210 -19.95 14.12 2.40
C GLN A 210 -18.99 13.18 1.65
N GLN A 211 -17.68 13.40 1.78
CA GLN A 211 -16.65 12.54 1.18
C GLN A 211 -16.67 11.11 1.73
N TYR A 212 -16.81 10.95 3.05
CA TYR A 212 -16.88 9.62 3.67
C TYR A 212 -18.16 8.88 3.29
N MET A 213 -19.31 9.57 3.30
CA MET A 213 -20.60 9.01 2.88
C MET A 213 -20.56 8.55 1.43
N ARG A 214 -20.06 9.42 0.55
CA ARG A 214 -19.92 9.14 -0.88
C ARG A 214 -19.03 7.92 -1.12
N TRP A 215 -17.87 7.86 -0.46
CA TRP A 215 -16.98 6.71 -0.55
C TRP A 215 -17.63 5.42 -0.02
N ARG A 216 -18.30 5.46 1.14
CA ARG A 216 -19.02 4.29 1.69
C ARG A 216 -20.11 3.77 0.73
N GLU A 217 -20.79 4.68 0.03
CA GLU A 217 -21.86 4.31 -0.90
C GLU A 217 -21.35 3.78 -2.24
N THR A 218 -20.31 4.40 -2.83
CA THR A 218 -19.90 4.08 -4.20
C THR A 218 -18.49 3.48 -4.35
N GLY A 219 -17.69 3.49 -3.29
CA GLY A 219 -16.28 3.08 -3.33
C GLY A 219 -15.34 4.08 -4.00
N LYS A 220 -15.77 5.33 -4.18
CA LYS A 220 -14.97 6.40 -4.81
C LYS A 220 -14.54 7.41 -3.75
N ALA A 221 -13.24 7.50 -3.49
CA ALA A 221 -12.67 8.39 -2.50
C ALA A 221 -12.16 9.71 -3.11
N PHE A 222 -11.63 9.68 -4.33
CA PHE A 222 -10.95 10.80 -4.95
C PHE A 222 -11.65 11.19 -6.26
N GLU A 223 -12.64 12.07 -6.18
CA GLU A 223 -13.33 12.67 -7.33
C GLU A 223 -12.70 14.05 -7.59
N LEU A 224 -11.56 14.08 -8.29
CA LEU A 224 -10.66 15.25 -8.40
C LEU A 224 -10.96 16.15 -9.60
N ARG A 225 -11.64 15.63 -10.63
CA ARG A 225 -12.10 16.41 -11.78
C ARG A 225 -13.59 16.22 -12.01
N GLU A 226 -14.19 17.19 -12.68
CA GLU A 226 -15.51 17.04 -13.28
C GLU A 226 -15.40 16.05 -14.45
N GLY A 227 -15.80 14.80 -14.21
CA GLY A 227 -15.69 13.72 -15.18
C GLY A 227 -16.44 12.48 -14.75
N LEU A 228 -16.66 11.57 -15.70
CA LEU A 228 -17.38 10.32 -15.44
C LEU A 228 -16.41 9.25 -14.92
N TYR A 229 -16.60 8.87 -13.66
CA TYR A 229 -15.95 7.73 -13.02
C TYR A 229 -16.82 6.50 -13.24
N GLN A 230 -16.60 5.80 -14.35
CA GLN A 230 -17.46 4.70 -14.83
C GLN A 230 -16.67 3.44 -15.22
N THR A 231 -15.34 3.54 -15.31
CA THR A 231 -14.51 2.42 -15.70
C THR A 231 -14.02 1.68 -14.47
N ALA A 232 -14.22 0.37 -14.42
CA ALA A 232 -13.81 -0.46 -13.30
C ALA A 232 -12.29 -0.40 -13.08
N ASN A 233 -11.86 -0.05 -11.87
CA ASN A 233 -10.47 -0.17 -11.47
C ASN A 233 -10.09 -1.64 -11.27
N GLN A 234 -9.53 -2.26 -12.32
CA GLN A 234 -9.20 -3.69 -12.30
C GLN A 234 -8.19 -4.06 -11.19
N SER A 235 -7.36 -3.11 -10.75
CA SER A 235 -6.35 -3.32 -9.69
C SER A 235 -6.92 -3.39 -8.27
N LEU A 236 -8.23 -3.18 -8.08
CA LEU A 236 -8.95 -3.37 -6.81
C LEU A 236 -9.86 -4.60 -6.82
N LEU A 237 -9.88 -5.36 -7.91
CA LEU A 237 -10.64 -6.59 -8.03
C LEU A 237 -9.74 -7.79 -7.77
N SER A 238 -10.20 -8.69 -6.92
CA SER A 238 -9.50 -9.94 -6.63
C SER A 238 -10.46 -11.12 -6.68
N THR A 239 -9.90 -12.32 -6.75
CA THR A 239 -10.67 -13.56 -6.75
C THR A 239 -10.65 -14.19 -5.37
N ARG A 240 -11.84 -14.46 -4.81
CA ARG A 240 -11.99 -15.17 -3.54
C ARG A 240 -12.63 -16.53 -3.79
N VAL A 241 -12.04 -17.58 -3.23
CA VAL A 241 -12.59 -18.93 -3.30
C VAL A 241 -13.48 -19.21 -2.10
N PHE A 242 -14.72 -19.62 -2.36
CA PHE A 242 -15.68 -20.05 -1.37
C PHE A 242 -15.85 -21.57 -1.46
N CYS A 243 -15.92 -22.25 -0.30
CA CYS A 243 -16.28 -23.66 -0.24
C CYS A 243 -17.77 -23.76 0.14
N GLN A 244 -18.62 -24.15 -0.79
CA GLN A 244 -20.06 -24.35 -0.54
C GLN A 244 -20.42 -25.80 -0.85
N ARG A 245 -20.87 -26.54 0.18
CA ARG A 245 -21.33 -27.95 0.07
C ARG A 245 -20.33 -28.91 -0.61
N GLY A 246 -19.02 -28.65 -0.45
CA GLY A 246 -17.94 -29.46 -1.03
C GLY A 246 -17.36 -28.89 -2.34
N ASP A 247 -18.09 -28.00 -3.02
CA ASP A 247 -17.63 -27.36 -4.25
C ASP A 247 -16.87 -26.06 -3.96
N LYS A 248 -15.80 -25.83 -4.73
CA LYS A 248 -15.00 -24.60 -4.69
C LYS A 248 -15.49 -23.63 -5.75
N LEU A 249 -16.11 -22.52 -5.34
CA LEU A 249 -16.56 -21.45 -6.21
C LEU A 249 -15.59 -20.26 -6.12
N ALA A 250 -14.93 -19.93 -7.22
CA ALA A 250 -14.10 -18.74 -7.32
C ALA A 250 -14.95 -17.54 -7.78
N VAL A 251 -15.06 -16.51 -6.93
CA VAL A 251 -15.82 -15.30 -7.22
C VAL A 251 -14.87 -14.11 -7.30
N ARG A 252 -14.85 -13.46 -8.47
CA ARG A 252 -14.12 -12.21 -8.69
C ARG A 252 -14.97 -11.03 -8.20
N GLY A 253 -14.36 -10.09 -7.48
CA GLY A 253 -15.06 -8.93 -6.95
C GLY A 253 -14.15 -8.03 -6.11
N TYR A 254 -14.76 -7.05 -5.44
CA TYR A 254 -14.05 -6.22 -4.48
C TYR A 254 -14.07 -6.88 -3.10
N TRP A 255 -12.90 -7.25 -2.58
CA TRP A 255 -12.75 -7.96 -1.30
C TRP A 255 -11.95 -7.19 -0.25
N GLY A 256 -11.85 -5.86 -0.41
CA GLY A 256 -11.15 -4.98 0.52
C GLY A 256 -12.07 -4.23 1.48
N ASP A 257 -11.48 -3.21 2.11
CA ASP A 257 -12.13 -2.44 3.18
C ASP A 257 -13.20 -1.49 2.62
N ILE A 258 -14.40 -1.62 3.16
CA ILE A 258 -15.52 -0.73 2.86
C ILE A 258 -15.83 0.23 4.01
N VAL A 259 -15.15 0.14 5.16
CA VAL A 259 -15.37 0.91 6.40
C VAL A 259 -14.22 1.89 6.67
N SER A 260 -12.97 1.43 6.64
CA SER A 260 -11.79 2.26 6.91
C SER A 260 -11.25 2.83 5.60
N SER A 261 -11.57 4.10 5.35
CA SER A 261 -11.32 4.77 4.06
C SER A 261 -9.84 4.88 3.69
N PRO A 262 -9.49 4.94 2.39
CA PRO A 262 -8.11 5.14 1.92
C PRO A 262 -7.51 6.49 2.38
N TYR A 263 -8.33 7.45 2.84
CA TYR A 263 -7.88 8.70 3.44
C TYR A 263 -6.91 8.50 4.61
N LEU A 264 -6.93 7.34 5.28
CA LEU A 264 -6.03 7.04 6.38
C LEU A 264 -4.55 7.05 5.96
N ALA A 265 -4.24 6.69 4.71
CA ALA A 265 -2.86 6.58 4.23
C ALA A 265 -2.19 7.94 4.01
N PHE A 266 -2.91 8.90 3.41
CA PHE A 266 -2.34 10.18 2.97
C PHE A 266 -3.14 11.41 3.41
N GLY A 267 -4.33 11.27 3.99
CA GLY A 267 -5.27 12.37 4.18
C GLY A 267 -5.47 12.84 5.62
N ILE A 268 -5.01 12.08 6.62
CA ILE A 268 -5.26 12.38 8.04
C ILE A 268 -4.11 13.08 8.76
N GLU A 269 -2.89 12.97 8.24
CA GLU A 269 -1.69 13.61 8.79
C GLU A 269 -0.96 14.36 7.68
N THR A 270 -0.29 15.47 8.03
CA THR A 270 0.55 16.22 7.09
C THR A 270 1.61 17.03 7.82
N ASP A 271 2.73 17.24 7.13
CA ASP A 271 3.81 18.11 7.58
C ASP A 271 3.42 19.59 7.41
N ASN A 272 2.58 19.90 6.41
CA ASN A 272 2.07 21.25 6.19
C ASN A 272 0.88 21.56 7.11
N LYS A 273 1.16 22.23 8.23
CA LYS A 273 0.15 22.57 9.25
C LYS A 273 -0.92 23.55 8.77
N ASP A 274 -0.68 24.29 7.68
CA ASP A 274 -1.69 25.20 7.13
C ASP A 274 -2.92 24.46 6.60
N LEU A 275 -2.74 23.22 6.13
CA LEU A 275 -3.84 22.37 5.66
C LEU A 275 -4.70 21.85 6.81
N LEU A 276 -4.22 21.91 8.06
CA LEU A 276 -4.97 21.46 9.23
C LEU A 276 -5.75 22.59 9.91
N LYS A 277 -5.69 23.82 9.38
CA LYS A 277 -6.40 24.97 9.93
C LYS A 277 -7.91 24.74 9.98
N LYS A 278 -8.51 25.23 11.06
CA LYS A 278 -9.94 25.22 11.29
C LYS A 278 -10.51 26.63 11.23
N HIS A 279 -11.71 26.74 10.67
CA HIS A 279 -12.54 27.94 10.73
C HIS A 279 -13.92 27.51 11.26
N ASN A 280 -14.44 28.20 12.27
CA ASN A 280 -15.68 27.82 12.97
C ASN A 280 -15.71 26.35 13.43
N ASN A 281 -14.60 25.87 14.02
CA ASN A 281 -14.39 24.48 14.47
C ASN A 281 -14.45 23.41 13.35
N GLN A 282 -14.54 23.80 12.08
CA GLN A 282 -14.52 22.88 10.94
C GLN A 282 -13.19 23.03 10.20
N HIS A 283 -12.65 21.92 9.69
CA HIS A 283 -11.44 21.98 8.87
C HIS A 283 -11.74 22.68 7.54
N VAL A 284 -10.87 23.60 7.15
CA VAL A 284 -11.00 24.33 5.88
C VAL A 284 -10.66 23.42 4.69
N LYS A 285 -9.67 22.54 4.88
CA LYS A 285 -9.26 21.54 3.89
C LYS A 285 -9.75 20.16 4.30
N THR A 286 -10.06 19.36 3.30
CA THR A 286 -10.57 18.01 3.46
C THR A 286 -9.45 16.97 3.41
N ALA A 287 -9.74 15.74 3.80
CA ALA A 287 -8.79 14.64 3.68
C ALA A 287 -8.36 14.36 2.21
N GLN A 288 -9.21 14.66 1.23
CA GLN A 288 -8.85 14.63 -0.19
C GLN A 288 -7.78 15.69 -0.50
N ASP A 289 -7.98 16.94 -0.08
CA ASP A 289 -7.02 18.03 -0.32
C ASP A 289 -5.65 17.73 0.31
N ILE A 290 -5.68 17.19 1.53
CA ILE A 290 -4.46 16.79 2.25
C ILE A 290 -3.76 15.63 1.52
N SER A 291 -4.52 14.65 1.03
CA SER A 291 -3.97 13.53 0.25
C SER A 291 -3.30 14.00 -1.03
N VAL A 292 -3.92 14.93 -1.76
CA VAL A 292 -3.34 15.53 -2.98
C VAL A 292 -2.04 16.24 -2.63
N ALA A 293 -2.04 17.12 -1.64
CA ALA A 293 -0.85 17.88 -1.25
C ALA A 293 0.30 16.97 -0.78
N ASN A 294 -0.01 15.94 0.02
CA ASN A 294 0.98 15.01 0.53
C ASN A 294 1.56 14.13 -0.59
N VAL A 295 0.73 13.55 -1.46
CA VAL A 295 1.20 12.71 -2.58
C VAL A 295 1.99 13.55 -3.59
N GLN A 296 1.56 14.77 -3.85
CA GLN A 296 2.31 15.69 -4.71
C GLN A 296 3.69 16.00 -4.13
N ALA A 297 3.79 16.30 -2.83
CA ALA A 297 5.07 16.52 -2.16
C ALA A 297 5.98 15.28 -2.19
N LEU A 298 5.39 14.07 -2.06
CA LEU A 298 6.14 12.81 -2.23
C LEU A 298 6.73 12.74 -3.65
N PHE A 299 5.94 13.04 -4.68
CA PHE A 299 6.39 12.98 -6.07
C PHE A 299 7.42 14.05 -6.42
N GLU A 300 7.31 15.26 -5.88
CA GLU A 300 8.32 16.32 -6.02
C GLU A 300 9.67 15.87 -5.43
N SER A 301 9.64 15.27 -4.24
CA SER A 301 10.84 14.72 -3.60
C SER A 301 11.47 13.58 -4.42
N LEU A 302 10.65 12.68 -4.95
CA LEU A 302 11.12 11.60 -5.84
C LEU A 302 11.74 12.14 -7.12
N SER A 303 11.11 13.12 -7.76
CA SER A 303 11.63 13.74 -9.00
C SER A 303 12.93 14.49 -8.77
N THR A 304 13.14 15.07 -7.58
CA THR A 304 14.41 15.71 -7.22
C THR A 304 15.54 14.68 -7.04
N ARG A 305 15.23 13.51 -6.48
CA ARG A 305 16.20 12.40 -6.27
C ARG A 305 16.45 11.58 -7.54
N GLY A 306 15.45 11.46 -8.40
CA GLY A 306 15.50 10.67 -9.63
C GLY A 306 16.43 11.29 -10.67
N ARG A 307 17.26 10.46 -11.31
CA ARG A 307 17.92 10.86 -12.55
C ARG A 307 17.10 10.37 -13.73
N HIS A 308 16.96 11.22 -14.74
CA HIS A 308 16.51 10.76 -16.04
C HIS A 308 17.63 9.93 -16.69
N PRO A 309 17.32 8.75 -17.25
CA PRO A 309 18.27 8.13 -18.15
C PRO A 309 18.56 9.12 -19.29
N PRO A 310 19.83 9.24 -19.74
CA PRO A 310 20.13 10.06 -20.90
C PRO A 310 19.28 9.58 -22.08
N PRO A 311 18.69 10.49 -22.88
CA PRO A 311 17.97 10.06 -24.07
C PRO A 311 18.91 9.20 -24.91
N LEU A 312 18.45 8.00 -25.28
CA LEU A 312 19.12 7.16 -26.27
C LEU A 312 19.37 8.04 -27.49
N GLN A 313 20.62 8.44 -27.70
CA GLN A 313 21.00 9.17 -28.90
C GLN A 313 20.65 8.28 -30.08
N SER A 314 19.70 8.73 -30.89
CA SER A 314 19.37 8.11 -32.16
C SER A 314 20.65 8.05 -33.00
N ALA A 315 21.24 6.86 -33.07
CA ALA A 315 22.31 6.59 -34.01
C ALA A 315 21.75 6.73 -35.42
N SER A 316 22.24 7.77 -36.11
CA SER A 316 22.36 7.93 -37.56
C SER A 316 21.21 7.47 -38.46
N GLU A 317 20.69 8.44 -39.23
CA GLU A 317 19.91 8.22 -40.46
C GLU A 317 20.53 7.13 -41.34
N GLY A 318 19.73 6.09 -41.63
CA GLY A 318 20.07 4.98 -42.51
C GLY A 318 18.81 4.16 -42.80
N THR A 319 18.53 3.94 -44.07
CA THR A 319 17.29 3.49 -44.72
C THR A 319 16.78 2.07 -44.39
N ASP A 320 15.47 1.90 -44.59
CA ASP A 320 14.69 0.69 -44.97
C ASP A 320 14.00 -0.21 -43.92
N SER A 321 12.67 -0.02 -43.86
CA SER A 321 11.58 -1.02 -43.90
C SER A 321 11.28 -1.98 -42.72
N VAL A 322 10.04 -1.80 -42.22
CA VAL A 322 9.00 -2.80 -41.86
C VAL A 322 9.18 -3.65 -40.59
N ASN A 323 8.16 -3.53 -39.72
CA ASN A 323 7.76 -4.40 -38.61
C ASN A 323 8.67 -4.50 -37.37
N ALA A 324 8.53 -3.51 -36.49
CA ALA A 324 8.56 -3.75 -35.05
C ALA A 324 7.54 -2.84 -34.39
N SER A 325 6.48 -3.40 -33.82
CA SER A 325 5.66 -2.73 -32.81
C SER A 325 6.51 -2.56 -31.56
N THR A 326 7.41 -1.58 -31.59
CA THR A 326 8.29 -1.22 -30.50
C THR A 326 7.41 -0.60 -29.42
N VAL A 327 7.04 -1.41 -28.43
CA VAL A 327 6.47 -0.94 -27.17
C VAL A 327 7.39 0.17 -26.68
N CYS A 328 6.91 1.42 -26.67
CA CYS A 328 7.64 2.51 -26.04
C CYS A 328 7.77 2.13 -24.56
N VAL A 329 8.94 1.65 -24.16
CA VAL A 329 9.26 1.43 -22.76
C VAL A 329 9.35 2.83 -22.16
N VAL A 330 8.44 3.15 -21.25
CA VAL A 330 8.56 4.39 -20.49
C VAL A 330 9.81 4.25 -19.63
N ASP A 331 10.80 5.08 -19.91
CA ASP A 331 12.01 5.19 -19.11
C ASP A 331 11.65 5.77 -17.73
N LEU A 332 11.44 4.87 -16.77
CA LEU A 332 11.15 5.22 -15.39
C LEU A 332 12.33 5.97 -14.76
N MET A 333 12.02 6.87 -13.83
CA MET A 333 13.04 7.57 -13.05
C MET A 333 13.84 6.58 -12.20
N THR A 334 15.16 6.56 -12.36
CA THR A 334 16.04 5.76 -11.50
C THR A 334 16.40 6.57 -10.25
N LEU A 335 16.01 6.07 -9.09
CA LEU A 335 16.29 6.70 -7.80
C LEU A 335 17.68 6.30 -7.31
N ASN A 336 18.59 7.27 -7.19
CA ASN A 336 19.96 7.00 -6.75
C ASN A 336 19.98 6.35 -5.36
N GLY A 337 20.66 5.22 -5.24
CA GLY A 337 20.85 4.51 -3.98
C GLY A 337 19.61 3.79 -3.46
N VAL A 338 18.51 3.68 -4.22
CA VAL A 338 17.26 3.02 -3.78
C VAL A 338 17.00 1.74 -4.57
N LYS A 339 16.76 0.64 -3.84
CA LYS A 339 16.35 -0.65 -4.37
C LYS A 339 15.11 -1.15 -3.63
N ILE A 340 14.18 -1.77 -4.35
CA ILE A 340 12.98 -2.39 -3.79
C ILE A 340 12.85 -3.78 -4.41
N SER A 341 12.95 -4.82 -3.58
CA SER A 341 12.83 -6.21 -4.01
C SER A 341 11.61 -6.87 -3.38
N PHE A 342 10.80 -7.53 -4.20
CA PHE A 342 9.65 -8.31 -3.76
C PHE A 342 10.06 -9.74 -3.47
N LEU A 343 9.69 -10.23 -2.28
CA LEU A 343 10.07 -11.55 -1.80
C LEU A 343 8.82 -12.34 -1.38
N SER A 344 8.82 -13.63 -1.70
CA SER A 344 7.74 -14.55 -1.30
C SER A 344 7.60 -14.59 0.22
N VAL A 345 6.36 -14.49 0.74
CA VAL A 345 6.07 -14.61 2.19
C VAL A 345 6.55 -15.93 2.77
N ASP A 346 6.53 -17.00 1.98
CA ASP A 346 7.03 -18.33 2.37
C ASP A 346 8.55 -18.33 2.67
N SER A 347 9.25 -17.26 2.32
CA SER A 347 10.67 -17.07 2.62
C SER A 347 10.90 -16.49 4.01
N LEU A 348 9.89 -15.88 4.65
CA LEU A 348 10.04 -15.23 5.95
C LEU A 348 10.61 -16.18 7.02
N PRO A 349 10.10 -17.42 7.20
CA PRO A 349 10.69 -18.36 8.16
C PRO A 349 12.10 -18.86 7.76
N LYS A 350 12.49 -18.66 6.50
CA LYS A 350 13.77 -19.11 5.95
C LYS A 350 14.86 -18.05 6.00
N LEU A 351 14.49 -16.78 6.22
CA LEU A 351 15.45 -15.68 6.30
C LEU A 351 16.53 -15.92 7.37
N PRO A 352 16.20 -16.34 8.62
CA PRO A 352 17.21 -16.54 9.67
C PRO A 352 18.25 -17.61 9.33
N HIS A 353 17.88 -18.58 8.49
CA HIS A 353 18.75 -19.70 8.11
C HIS A 353 19.73 -19.36 6.98
N LYS A 354 19.63 -18.16 6.39
CA LYS A 354 20.46 -17.72 5.27
C LYS A 354 21.42 -16.64 5.75
N SER A 355 22.72 -16.91 5.67
CA SER A 355 23.78 -15.98 6.10
C SER A 355 23.69 -14.60 5.45
N THR A 356 23.18 -14.51 4.21
CA THR A 356 22.96 -13.25 3.48
C THR A 356 22.03 -12.27 4.21
N TYR A 357 21.11 -12.76 5.04
CA TYR A 357 20.16 -11.93 5.78
C TYR A 357 20.53 -11.77 7.25
N SER A 358 21.65 -12.35 7.69
CA SER A 358 22.11 -12.24 9.08
C SER A 358 22.44 -10.79 9.42
N GLN A 359 21.83 -10.28 10.48
CA GLN A 359 22.01 -8.90 10.97
C GLN A 359 21.86 -7.81 9.90
N LEU A 360 20.98 -8.04 8.92
CA LEU A 360 20.84 -7.16 7.78
C LEU A 360 19.89 -5.99 8.05
N PHE A 361 18.73 -6.26 8.65
CA PHE A 361 17.62 -5.30 8.66
C PHE A 361 17.73 -4.28 9.78
N ASN A 362 17.87 -3.01 9.39
CA ASN A 362 17.86 -1.84 10.27
C ASN A 362 16.46 -1.55 10.82
N THR A 363 15.45 -1.78 9.98
CA THR A 363 14.04 -1.64 10.37
C THR A 363 13.21 -2.80 9.84
N ILE A 364 12.34 -3.33 10.69
CA ILE A 364 11.40 -4.38 10.36
C ILE A 364 10.00 -3.85 10.63
N TYR A 365 9.12 -3.95 9.64
CA TYR A 365 7.72 -3.54 9.74
C TYR A 365 6.79 -4.73 9.60
N PHE A 366 5.81 -4.82 10.49
CA PHE A 366 4.68 -5.75 10.36
C PHE A 366 3.36 -5.00 10.38
N SER A 367 2.47 -5.33 9.46
CA SER A 367 1.09 -4.84 9.51
C SER A 367 0.24 -5.58 10.55
N ALA A 368 -0.91 -4.99 10.88
CA ALA A 368 -1.85 -5.59 11.81
C ALA A 368 -2.35 -6.97 11.33
N SER A 369 -2.43 -7.18 10.00
CA SER A 369 -2.90 -8.44 9.41
C SER A 369 -1.84 -9.54 9.39
N MET A 370 -0.53 -9.20 9.47
CA MET A 370 0.57 -10.16 9.32
C MET A 370 1.49 -10.28 10.54
N VAL A 371 1.25 -9.52 11.63
CA VAL A 371 2.07 -9.59 12.86
C VAL A 371 2.16 -10.99 13.46
N HIS A 372 1.17 -11.86 13.24
CA HIS A 372 1.19 -13.24 13.72
C HIS A 372 2.29 -14.11 13.09
N LEU A 373 2.94 -13.63 12.01
CA LEU A 373 4.09 -14.28 11.38
C LEU A 373 5.44 -13.84 11.98
N LEU A 374 5.43 -12.87 12.89
CA LEU A 374 6.64 -12.47 13.62
C LEU A 374 7.03 -13.60 14.57
N ASP A 375 8.21 -14.18 14.32
CA ASP A 375 8.78 -15.26 15.12
C ASP A 375 10.11 -14.84 15.77
N SER A 376 10.45 -15.51 16.87
CA SER A 376 11.67 -15.27 17.64
C SER A 376 12.97 -15.47 16.86
N SER A 377 12.95 -16.29 15.80
CA SER A 377 14.10 -16.47 14.91
C SER A 377 14.44 -15.22 14.11
N LEU A 378 13.48 -14.32 13.87
CA LEU A 378 13.67 -13.12 13.05
C LEU A 378 14.70 -12.16 13.67
N LYS A 379 14.93 -12.23 14.98
CA LYS A 379 15.99 -11.48 15.67
C LYS A 379 17.38 -11.70 15.08
N GLN A 380 17.64 -12.87 14.48
CA GLN A 380 18.92 -13.19 13.84
C GLN A 380 19.15 -12.36 12.57
N THR A 381 18.07 -11.92 11.94
CA THR A 381 18.12 -11.09 10.72
C THR A 381 18.17 -9.60 11.01
N ALA A 382 17.89 -9.20 12.26
CA ALA A 382 17.86 -7.83 12.69
C ALA A 382 19.27 -7.31 12.95
N ALA A 383 19.60 -6.15 12.36
CA ALA A 383 20.87 -5.47 12.58
C ALA A 383 21.02 -5.01 14.06
N PRO A 384 22.24 -4.69 14.53
CA PRO A 384 22.41 -4.02 15.82
C PRO A 384 21.52 -2.77 15.93
N HIS A 385 20.85 -2.62 17.07
CA HIS A 385 19.87 -1.55 17.32
C HIS A 385 18.72 -1.47 16.31
N ALA A 386 18.35 -2.60 15.69
CA ALA A 386 17.22 -2.65 14.79
C ALA A 386 15.92 -2.19 15.46
N VAL A 387 15.09 -1.53 14.66
CA VAL A 387 13.78 -1.03 15.08
C VAL A 387 12.70 -1.95 14.51
N LEU A 388 11.81 -2.43 15.37
CA LEU A 388 10.59 -3.12 14.98
C LEU A 388 9.42 -2.15 15.06
N VAL A 389 8.70 -1.97 13.95
CA VAL A 389 7.50 -1.16 13.85
C VAL A 389 6.31 -2.09 13.57
N VAL A 390 5.26 -2.02 14.37
CA VAL A 390 4.06 -2.83 14.18
C VAL A 390 2.85 -1.92 14.05
N GLU A 391 2.10 -2.05 12.96
CA GLU A 391 0.82 -1.37 12.78
C GLU A 391 -0.22 -1.93 13.76
N LEU A 392 -0.84 -1.04 14.51
CA LEU A 392 -1.88 -1.36 15.47
C LEU A 392 -3.26 -1.26 14.81
N ALA A 393 -4.25 -1.86 15.48
CA ALA A 393 -5.61 -1.94 14.99
C ALA A 393 -6.44 -0.65 15.19
N LYS A 394 -5.79 0.50 15.41
CA LYS A 394 -6.46 1.78 15.73
C LYS A 394 -7.46 2.20 14.68
N TYR A 395 -7.24 1.93 13.40
CA TYR A 395 -8.20 2.34 12.37
C TYR A 395 -9.07 1.20 11.83
N LEU A 396 -9.02 0.01 12.44
CA LEU A 396 -10.00 -1.05 12.20
C LEU A 396 -11.30 -0.71 12.96
N LEU A 397 -12.27 -0.15 12.24
CA LEU A 397 -13.49 0.42 12.85
C LEU A 397 -14.48 -0.63 13.36
N ASP A 398 -14.35 -1.88 12.94
CA ASP A 398 -15.23 -2.97 13.39
C ASP A 398 -14.79 -3.58 14.73
N LEU A 399 -13.64 -3.17 15.26
CA LEU A 399 -13.16 -3.64 16.57
C LEU A 399 -13.71 -2.78 17.71
N SER A 400 -14.02 -3.44 18.82
CA SER A 400 -14.30 -2.76 20.10
C SER A 400 -13.00 -2.22 20.70
N LYS A 401 -13.11 -1.26 21.63
CA LYS A 401 -11.95 -0.75 22.37
C LYS A 401 -11.21 -1.85 23.15
N GLU A 402 -11.93 -2.84 23.66
CA GLU A 402 -11.36 -4.00 24.35
C GLU A 402 -10.55 -4.89 23.40
N HIS A 403 -11.07 -5.17 22.20
CA HIS A 403 -10.34 -5.93 21.19
C HIS A 403 -9.11 -5.17 20.69
N GLU A 404 -9.20 -3.85 20.53
CA GLU A 404 -8.07 -2.99 20.15
C GLU A 404 -6.97 -3.02 21.21
N ALA A 405 -7.32 -2.84 22.49
CA ALA A 405 -6.38 -2.92 23.60
C ALA A 405 -5.75 -4.32 23.72
N GLY A 406 -6.57 -5.38 23.66
CA GLY A 406 -6.08 -6.76 23.70
C GLY A 406 -5.16 -7.12 22.53
N PHE A 407 -5.39 -6.54 21.34
CA PHE A 407 -4.46 -6.67 20.22
C PHE A 407 -3.14 -5.96 20.50
N ALA A 408 -3.16 -4.75 21.06
CA ALA A 408 -1.95 -4.03 21.43
C ALA A 408 -1.13 -4.75 22.52
N GLU A 409 -1.78 -5.38 23.50
CA GLU A 409 -1.11 -6.27 24.47
C GLU A 409 -0.42 -7.43 23.77
N LYS A 410 -1.16 -8.16 22.91
CA LYS A 410 -0.63 -9.31 22.18
C LYS A 410 0.55 -8.94 21.28
N VAL A 411 0.52 -7.77 20.66
CA VAL A 411 1.66 -7.25 19.87
C VAL A 411 2.90 -7.07 20.74
N ARG A 412 2.75 -6.56 21.97
CA ARG A 412 3.87 -6.44 22.91
C ARG A 412 4.41 -7.80 23.35
N ASP A 413 3.54 -8.77 23.58
CA ASP A 413 3.97 -10.14 23.92
C ASP A 413 4.76 -10.80 22.79
N ILE A 414 4.27 -10.68 21.55
CA ILE A 414 4.95 -11.22 20.36
C ILE A 414 6.31 -10.53 20.16
N ALA A 415 6.35 -9.19 20.25
CA ALA A 415 7.59 -8.43 20.12
C ALA A 415 8.61 -8.77 21.22
N GLY A 416 8.14 -8.90 22.47
CA GLY A 416 8.96 -9.30 23.62
C GLY A 416 9.53 -10.70 23.47
N ALA A 417 8.71 -11.67 23.03
CA ALA A 417 9.17 -13.03 22.70
C ALA A 417 10.22 -13.06 21.58
N ALA A 418 10.17 -12.08 20.67
CA ALA A 418 11.18 -11.88 19.63
C ALA A 418 12.43 -11.10 20.08
N GLY A 419 12.51 -10.68 21.35
CA GLY A 419 13.67 -9.98 21.93
C GLY A 419 13.65 -8.45 21.77
N PHE A 420 12.52 -7.88 21.34
CA PHE A 420 12.36 -6.44 21.18
C PHE A 420 11.72 -5.81 22.42
N SER A 421 12.26 -4.69 22.88
CA SER A 421 11.76 -3.92 24.02
C SER A 421 11.02 -2.66 23.54
N PRO A 422 9.91 -2.24 24.17
CA PRO A 422 9.18 -1.04 23.78
C PRO A 422 10.04 0.22 23.84
N THR A 423 9.94 1.07 22.83
CA THR A 423 10.66 2.35 22.80
C THR A 423 9.82 3.43 23.47
N HIS A 424 10.35 4.08 24.52
CA HIS A 424 9.62 5.13 25.26
C HIS A 424 9.52 6.48 24.52
N THR A 425 10.16 6.64 23.36
CA THR A 425 10.35 7.95 22.73
C THR A 425 9.16 8.44 21.89
N HIS A 426 8.34 7.53 21.34
CA HIS A 426 7.18 7.88 20.51
C HIS A 426 6.04 6.87 20.67
N THR A 427 5.12 7.11 21.61
CA THR A 427 3.87 6.34 21.68
C THR A 427 2.87 6.89 20.67
N SER A 428 2.88 6.36 19.45
CA SER A 428 1.77 6.53 18.52
C SER A 428 0.77 5.40 18.73
N ASP A 429 -0.48 5.72 19.03
CA ASP A 429 -1.54 4.70 19.14
C ASP A 429 -1.80 3.95 17.82
N THR A 430 -1.24 4.43 16.69
CA THR A 430 -1.34 3.76 15.39
C THR A 430 -0.21 2.76 15.15
N TYR A 431 0.98 3.00 15.69
CA TYR A 431 2.16 2.17 15.46
C TYR A 431 2.91 1.93 16.77
N ALA A 432 3.03 0.66 17.16
CA ALA A 432 3.91 0.27 18.26
C ALA A 432 5.35 0.18 17.74
N THR A 433 6.29 0.82 18.45
CA THR A 433 7.70 0.81 18.09
C THR A 433 8.51 0.15 19.19
N PHE A 434 9.42 -0.72 18.80
CA PHE A 434 10.30 -1.47 19.68
C PHE A 434 11.73 -1.42 19.16
N THR A 435 12.70 -1.57 20.05
CA THR A 435 14.13 -1.67 19.73
C THR A 435 14.68 -3.01 20.17
N LEU A 436 15.59 -3.58 19.37
CA LEU A 436 16.26 -4.82 19.73
C LEU A 436 17.10 -4.63 21.01
N SER A 437 16.84 -5.46 22.01
CA SER A 437 17.48 -5.35 23.33
C SER A 437 18.93 -5.82 23.28
N GLU A 438 19.88 -5.04 23.81
CA GLU A 438 21.30 -5.43 23.81
C GLU A 438 21.62 -6.65 24.70
N HIS A 439 20.74 -6.99 25.64
CA HIS A 439 21.02 -7.88 26.77
C HIS A 439 20.67 -9.36 26.55
N SER A 440 20.28 -9.76 25.34
CA SER A 440 20.01 -11.17 25.02
C SER A 440 21.05 -11.71 24.04
N ARG A 441 22.30 -11.79 24.48
CA ARG A 441 23.33 -12.63 23.85
C ARG A 441 23.62 -13.80 24.78
N PRO A 442 23.44 -15.07 24.35
CA PRO A 442 24.12 -16.18 25.00
C PRO A 442 25.63 -16.08 24.80
#